data_AF-A0A0U3PID2-F1
#
_entry.id   AF-A0A0U3PID2-F1
#
_cell.length_a   1.000
_cell.length_b   1.000
_cell.length_c   1.000
_cell.angle_alpha   90.00
_cell.angle_beta   90.00
_cell.angle_gamma   90.00
#
_symmetry.space_group_name_H-M   'P 1'
#
loop_
_entity.id
_entity.type
_entity.pdbx_description
1 polymer ?
#
loop_
_entity_poly.entity_id
_entity_poly.type
_entity_poly.pdbx_seq_one_letter_code
_entity_poly.pdbx_strand_id
1 'polypeptide(L)' 'MGAGASEHRNVQPPRNAASTPAKKDAPAEHRVQVAAARLRVTLDERLGRLTPPQTKALAKEPT' A
#
# COMPACT_ATOMS: atom_id res chain seq x y z
N MET A 1 13.31 -41.12 -26.21
CA MET A 1 12.36 -40.02 -26.42
C MET A 1 11.32 -40.08 -25.31
N GLY A 2 11.18 -39.02 -24.52
CA GLY A 2 10.26 -38.95 -23.38
C GLY A 2 10.62 -37.76 -22.49
N ALA A 3 10.04 -36.60 -22.80
CA ALA A 3 10.18 -35.38 -22.04
C ALA A 3 9.39 -35.48 -20.72
N GLY A 4 9.97 -34.94 -19.65
CA GLY A 4 9.34 -34.79 -18.34
C GLY A 4 9.90 -33.58 -17.62
N ALA A 5 9.76 -32.41 -18.25
CA ALA A 5 9.99 -31.13 -17.59
C ALA A 5 8.96 -30.95 -16.46
N SER A 6 9.41 -30.54 -15.29
CA SER A 6 8.66 -29.68 -14.36
C SER A 6 9.58 -29.22 -13.23
N GLU A 7 10.63 -28.47 -13.60
CA GLU A 7 11.27 -27.55 -12.67
C GLU A 7 10.36 -26.33 -12.52
N HIS A 8 9.38 -26.40 -11.62
CA HIS A 8 8.64 -25.22 -11.17
C HIS A 8 8.97 -24.97 -9.71
N ARG A 9 10.25 -24.68 -9.46
CA ARG A 9 10.70 -23.98 -8.25
C ARG A 9 10.10 -22.58 -8.31
N ASN A 10 8.88 -22.45 -7.82
CA ASN A 10 8.15 -21.18 -7.76
C ASN A 10 8.76 -20.35 -6.63
N VAL A 11 9.92 -19.75 -6.91
CA VAL A 11 10.57 -18.76 -6.05
C VAL A 11 9.69 -17.51 -6.14
N GLN A 12 8.74 -17.36 -5.20
CA GLN A 12 8.06 -16.09 -5.02
C GLN A 12 9.13 -15.03 -4.70
N PRO A 13 9.30 -13.98 -5.50
CA PRO A 13 10.09 -12.83 -5.08
C PRO A 13 9.38 -12.15 -3.92
N PRO A 14 10.11 -11.50 -3.00
CA PRO A 14 9.50 -10.75 -1.91
C PRO A 14 8.56 -9.70 -2.51
N ARG A 15 7.30 -9.74 -2.11
CA ARG A 15 6.24 -8.81 -2.49
C ARG A 15 6.46 -7.46 -1.80
N ASN A 16 7.61 -6.85 -2.11
CA ASN A 16 8.04 -5.55 -1.64
C ASN A 16 8.48 -4.73 -2.87
N ALA A 17 7.57 -4.62 -3.83
CA ALA A 17 7.63 -3.60 -4.86
C ALA A 17 6.49 -2.64 -4.57
N ALA A 18 6.89 -1.41 -4.22
CA ALA A 18 6.03 -0.26 -4.02
C ALA A 18 4.79 -0.30 -4.92
N SER A 19 3.60 -0.32 -4.31
CA SER A 19 2.35 -0.14 -5.03
C SER A 19 2.36 1.27 -5.63
N THR A 20 2.79 1.36 -6.89
CA THR A 20 2.49 2.47 -7.78
C THR A 20 0.98 2.75 -7.69
N PRO A 21 0.53 4.02 -7.54
CA PRO A 21 -0.89 4.32 -7.42
C PRO A 21 -1.56 4.02 -8.77
N ALA A 22 -2.12 2.82 -8.88
CA ALA A 22 -2.94 2.39 -10.00
C ALA A 22 -4.20 3.24 -9.98
N LYS A 23 -4.27 4.21 -10.90
CA LYS A 23 -5.47 5.01 -11.15
C LYS A 23 -6.59 4.10 -11.66
N LYS A 24 -7.59 3.85 -10.81
CA LYS A 24 -9.04 4.07 -11.03
C LYS A 24 -9.86 3.31 -9.98
N ASP A 25 -10.24 4.05 -8.95
CA ASP A 25 -11.52 4.06 -8.26
C ASP A 25 -12.28 2.73 -8.07
N ALA A 26 -11.98 2.06 -6.97
CA ALA A 26 -13.04 1.51 -6.13
C ALA A 26 -13.21 2.42 -4.90
N PRO A 27 -14.43 2.84 -4.52
CA PRO A 27 -14.64 3.66 -3.32
C PRO A 27 -14.09 2.99 -2.04
N ALA A 28 -13.97 1.66 -2.04
CA ALA A 28 -13.29 0.91 -1.00
C ALA A 28 -11.78 1.23 -0.91
N GLU A 29 -11.09 1.37 -2.04
CA GLU A 29 -9.66 1.68 -2.09
C GLU A 29 -9.39 3.10 -1.54
N HIS A 30 -10.22 4.07 -1.90
CA HIS A 30 -10.11 5.44 -1.39
C HIS A 30 -10.29 5.48 0.14
N ARG A 31 -11.27 4.74 0.68
CA ARG A 31 -11.46 4.60 2.14
C ARG A 31 -10.25 4.00 2.83
N VAL A 32 -9.62 2.99 2.22
CA VAL A 32 -8.39 2.37 2.74
C VAL A 32 -7.24 3.38 2.73
N GLN A 33 -7.12 4.22 1.69
CA GLN A 33 -6.11 5.28 1.63
C GLN A 33 -6.31 6.33 2.73
N VAL A 34 -7.55 6.77 2.97
CA VAL A 34 -7.86 7.69 4.07
C VAL A 34 -7.55 7.06 5.43
N ALA A 35 -7.91 5.78 5.63
CA ALA A 35 -7.61 5.06 6.85
C ALA A 35 -6.09 4.92 7.08
N ALA A 36 -5.33 4.54 6.04
CA ALA A 36 -3.88 4.44 6.09
C ALA A 36 -3.23 5.81 6.37
N ALA A 37 -3.75 6.88 5.76
CA ALA A 37 -3.29 8.24 6.01
C ALA A 37 -3.51 8.66 7.47
N ARG A 38 -4.69 8.38 8.04
CA ARG A 38 -4.99 8.64 9.47
C ARG A 38 -4.06 7.88 10.39
N LEU A 39 -3.84 6.59 10.15
CA LEU A 39 -2.90 5.78 10.93
C LEU A 39 -1.50 6.36 10.90
N ARG A 40 -1.04 6.78 9.73
CA ARG A 40 0.29 7.40 9.58
C ARG A 40 0.41 8.70 10.36
N VAL A 41 -0.61 9.58 10.32
CA VAL A 41 -0.64 10.81 11.11
C VAL A 41 -0.47 10.51 12.60
N THR A 42 -1.29 9.60 13.14
CA THR A 42 -1.23 9.26 14.56
C THR A 42 0.11 8.63 14.97
N LEU A 43 0.68 7.78 14.11
CA LEU A 43 2.00 7.19 14.38
C LEU A 43 3.11 8.23 14.34
N ASP A 44 3.09 9.13 13.35
CA ASP A 44 4.07 10.21 13.24
C ASP A 44 3.99 11.14 14.46
N GLU A 45 2.79 11.50 14.92
CA GLU A 45 2.60 12.28 16.16
C GLU A 45 3.16 11.58 17.39
N ARG A 46 2.90 10.27 17.54
CA ARG A 46 3.44 9.46 18.64
C ARG A 46 4.96 9.33 18.60
N LEU A 47 5.54 9.31 17.41
CA LEU A 47 6.98 9.22 17.20
C LEU A 47 7.67 10.59 17.17
N GLY A 48 6.93 11.69 17.32
CA GLY A 48 7.48 13.05 17.21
C GLY A 48 7.99 13.40 15.81
N ARG A 49 7.48 12.72 14.77
CA ARG A 49 7.85 12.91 13.37
C ARG A 49 6.88 13.86 12.68
N LEU A 50 7.39 14.62 11.72
CA LEU A 50 6.56 15.46 10.88
C LEU A 50 5.83 14.62 9.83
N THR A 51 4.51 14.57 9.92
CA THR A 51 3.69 13.96 8.86
C THR A 51 3.67 14.84 7.61
N PRO A 52 3.85 14.25 6.40
CA PRO A 52 3.73 14.99 5.15
C PRO A 52 2.36 15.68 5.00
N PRO A 53 2.32 16.89 4.42
CA PRO A 53 1.08 17.65 4.26
C PRO A 53 0.05 16.92 3.37
N GLN A 54 0.52 16.17 2.36
CA GLN A 54 -0.35 15.37 1.49
C GLN A 54 -1.08 14.27 2.26
N THR A 55 -0.38 13.57 3.18
CA THR A 55 -0.99 12.56 4.06
C THR A 55 -1.97 13.20 5.05
N LYS A 56 -1.64 14.38 5.59
CA LYS A 56 -2.56 15.13 6.46
C LYS A 56 -3.84 15.58 5.73
N ALA A 57 -3.74 15.93 4.44
CA ALA A 57 -4.89 16.28 3.63
C ALA A 57 -5.80 15.06 3.39
N LEU A 58 -5.21 13.93 2.96
CA LEU A 58 -5.92 12.66 2.76
C LEU A 58 -6.61 12.18 4.05
N ALA A 59 -5.97 12.33 5.20
CA ALA A 59 -6.55 11.93 6.48
C ALA A 59 -7.82 12.72 6.87
N LYS A 60 -7.97 13.95 6.35
CA LYS A 60 -9.11 14.84 6.59
C LYS A 60 -10.26 14.63 5.60
N GLU A 61 -10.07 13.82 4.57
CA GLU A 61 -11.15 13.56 3.61
C GLU A 61 -12.29 12.76 4.27
N PRO A 62 -13.55 13.10 3.96
CA PRO A 62 -14.71 12.32 4.38
C PRO A 62 -14.81 11.03 3.55
N THR A 63 -14.99 9.89 4.23
CA THR A 63 -15.10 8.52 3.67
C THR A 63 -16.52 8.02 3.51
#